data_AF-A0AAW1HE34-F1
#
_entry.id   AF-A0AAW1HE34-F1
#
_cell.length_a   1.000
_cell.length_b   1.000
_cell.length_c   1.000
_cell.angle_alpha   90.00
_cell.angle_beta   90.00
_cell.angle_gamma   90.00
#
_symmetry.space_group_name_H-M   'P 1'
#
loop_
_entity.id
_entity.type
_entity.pdbx_description
1 polymer ?
#
loop_
_entity_poly.entity_id
_entity_poly.type
_entity_poly.pdbx_seq_one_letter_code
_entity_poly.pdbx_strand_id
1 'polypeptide(L)'
;MMAGRRDRLMKNASNNNMSINPRSRIIIAIGIGILMGCIFAFLYPHGFFHTNSPLSTTDHFSNSQTSTLDCEPDERANILKADIMGLKEKNAELRKQVRELQEKLRLAEQGKDTAQKQFLALGAQPKAGPFGTVKSLRTNPTVAPDESVNPRLAKILQEVAVRKELIVVLANAYVREMLELQVSTIKKADIPNYLVVALDEEIAEYCKSNNVSVYMRDPDKGVDSIGRNGGNHAVSGLKFRILREFLQLGYSVLLSDVDIIFLQNPFDHLYRDSDVESMTDGHNNMTAYGYNDVFDELAMGWARYAHTMRIWVYNSGFFFLRPTIPSIELLDRVADRLAKQNLWDQAVFNEELFFPSHPEYEGLHASRRTMDFYSFMNSKVLFKTVRKDANLKKFKPVIIHINYHPDKLPRMKAVLEYYVDGKQDALDSFPDGSQ
;
A
#
# COMPACT_ATOMS: atom_id res chain seq x y z
N MET A 1 -57.47 24.93 43.73
CA MET A 1 -56.81 24.85 45.06
C MET A 1 -55.54 24.02 44.88
N MET A 2 -54.30 24.42 45.09
CA MET A 2 -53.58 25.59 45.63
C MET A 2 -52.32 25.76 44.72
N ALA A 3 -52.02 26.92 44.09
CA ALA A 3 -51.16 28.04 44.53
C ALA A 3 -49.74 27.60 45.01
N GLY A 4 -48.58 28.14 44.57
CA GLY A 4 -48.16 29.30 43.76
C GLY A 4 -46.75 29.07 43.16
N ARG A 5 -46.27 29.73 42.10
CA ARG A 5 -45.96 31.16 41.82
C ARG A 5 -44.61 31.66 42.38
N ARG A 6 -43.64 31.87 41.47
CA ARG A 6 -42.59 32.93 41.41
C ARG A 6 -41.96 32.88 39.99
N ASP A 7 -42.41 33.72 39.07
CA ASP A 7 -41.91 35.06 38.66
C ASP A 7 -40.55 35.02 37.94
N ARG A 8 -40.47 35.23 36.61
CA ARG A 8 -40.55 36.46 35.77
C ARG A 8 -39.23 37.27 35.72
N LEU A 9 -38.72 37.46 34.49
CA LEU A 9 -38.26 38.72 33.85
C LEU A 9 -36.85 38.72 33.19
N MET A 10 -36.89 39.18 31.93
CA MET A 10 -35.90 39.98 31.19
C MET A 10 -34.64 39.31 30.62
N LYS A 11 -34.61 39.22 29.27
CA LYS A 11 -33.50 39.65 28.38
C LYS A 11 -34.05 39.71 26.95
N ASN A 12 -34.49 40.88 26.49
CA ASN A 12 -33.71 41.89 25.76
C ASN A 12 -32.88 41.35 24.58
N ALA A 13 -33.28 41.85 23.41
CA ALA A 13 -32.43 42.44 22.37
C ALA A 13 -31.56 41.51 21.50
N SER A 14 -32.06 41.36 20.27
CA SER A 14 -31.33 41.54 19.00
C SER A 14 -29.98 40.84 18.84
N ASN A 15 -29.96 39.79 18.01
CA ASN A 15 -28.91 39.68 17.01
C ASN A 15 -29.50 39.21 15.68
N ASN A 16 -29.53 40.16 14.76
CA ASN A 16 -29.79 39.99 13.34
C ASN A 16 -28.85 38.91 12.78
N ASN A 17 -29.39 37.79 12.33
CA ASN A 17 -28.76 37.04 11.25
C ASN A 17 -29.73 37.00 10.08
N MET A 18 -29.51 38.01 9.25
CA MET A 18 -30.17 38.30 7.99
C MET A 18 -30.25 37.04 7.13
N SER A 19 -31.47 36.66 6.75
CA SER A 19 -31.74 35.75 5.65
C SER A 19 -31.16 36.36 4.37
N ILE A 20 -29.93 35.98 4.02
CA ILE A 20 -29.27 36.45 2.80
C ILE A 20 -29.81 35.62 1.62
N ASN A 21 -30.67 36.30 0.85
CA ASN A 21 -31.28 35.82 -0.40
C ASN A 21 -30.22 35.19 -1.33
N PRO A 22 -30.43 33.99 -1.92
CA PRO A 22 -29.42 33.27 -2.73
C PRO A 22 -28.79 34.07 -3.87
N ARG A 23 -29.46 35.11 -4.37
CA ARG A 23 -28.91 36.05 -5.37
C ARG A 23 -27.71 36.87 -4.83
N SER A 24 -27.67 37.16 -3.53
CA SER A 24 -26.57 37.93 -2.91
C SER A 24 -25.28 37.12 -2.75
N ARG A 25 -25.37 35.80 -2.59
CA ARG A 25 -24.19 34.92 -2.54
C ARG A 25 -23.48 34.82 -3.88
N ILE A 26 -24.26 34.84 -4.97
CA ILE A 26 -23.74 34.82 -6.35
C ILE A 26 -23.00 36.12 -6.65
N ILE A 27 -23.54 37.27 -6.24
CA ILE A 27 -22.88 38.57 -6.43
C ILE A 27 -21.57 38.66 -5.64
N ILE A 28 -21.54 38.16 -4.41
CA ILE A 28 -20.30 38.12 -3.60
C ILE A 28 -19.27 37.18 -4.22
N ALA A 29 -19.67 36.00 -4.72
CA ALA A 29 -18.77 35.07 -5.39
C ALA A 29 -18.19 35.65 -6.69
N ILE A 30 -19.01 36.38 -7.47
CA ILE A 30 -18.53 37.10 -8.66
C ILE A 30 -17.54 38.19 -8.27
N GLY A 31 -17.81 38.96 -7.21
CA GLY A 31 -16.90 39.99 -6.72
C GLY A 31 -15.55 39.43 -6.28
N ILE A 32 -15.54 38.30 -5.56
CA ILE A 32 -14.31 37.60 -5.14
C ILE A 32 -13.56 37.05 -6.37
N GLY A 33 -14.27 36.48 -7.34
CA GLY A 33 -13.68 35.97 -8.58
C GLY A 33 -13.01 37.06 -9.41
N ILE A 34 -13.65 38.22 -9.54
CA ILE A 34 -13.08 39.38 -10.24
C ILE A 34 -11.84 39.89 -9.50
N LEU A 35 -11.90 40.02 -8.16
CA LEU A 35 -10.77 40.50 -7.36
C LEU A 35 -9.56 39.56 -7.47
N MET A 36 -9.77 38.25 -7.35
CA MET A 36 -8.70 37.26 -7.57
C MET A 36 -8.16 37.32 -9.00
N GLY A 37 -9.03 37.42 -10.00
CA GLY A 37 -8.62 37.56 -11.41
C GLY A 37 -7.74 38.78 -11.65
N CYS A 38 -8.07 39.92 -11.04
CA CYS A 38 -7.27 41.14 -11.12
C CYS A 38 -5.90 41.00 -10.42
N ILE A 39 -5.85 40.32 -9.27
CA ILE A 39 -4.59 40.05 -8.55
C ILE A 39 -3.68 39.13 -9.39
N PHE A 40 -4.25 38.09 -10.01
CA PHE A 40 -3.50 37.19 -10.90
C PHE A 40 -3.02 37.88 -12.17
N ALA A 41 -3.83 38.75 -12.78
CA ALA A 41 -3.44 39.52 -13.96
C ALA A 41 -2.33 40.55 -13.66
N PHE A 42 -2.33 41.13 -12.45
CA PHE A 42 -1.30 42.09 -12.03
C PHE A 42 0.03 41.41 -11.68
N LEU A 43 -0.02 40.26 -11.00
CA LEU A 43 1.19 39.54 -10.57
C LEU A 43 1.80 38.66 -11.68
N TYR A 44 1.02 38.26 -12.68
CA TYR A 44 1.46 37.36 -13.76
C TYR A 44 1.01 37.86 -15.15
N PRO A 45 1.54 39.00 -15.63
CA PRO A 45 1.11 39.62 -16.88
C PRO A 45 1.40 38.80 -18.15
N HIS A 46 2.17 37.71 -18.04
CA HIS A 46 2.54 36.83 -19.16
C HIS A 46 2.04 35.38 -19.01
N GLY A 47 1.15 35.09 -18.04
CA GLY A 47 0.58 33.75 -17.86
C GLY A 47 1.55 32.72 -17.29
N PHE A 48 1.02 31.59 -16.82
CA PHE A 48 1.75 30.58 -16.02
C PHE A 48 2.23 29.35 -16.79
N PHE A 49 1.99 29.26 -18.11
CA PHE A 49 2.29 28.05 -18.88
C PHE A 49 2.98 28.39 -20.20
N HIS A 50 4.29 28.18 -20.27
CA HIS A 50 5.01 28.04 -21.53
C HIS A 50 4.74 26.64 -22.11
N THR A 51 4.09 26.58 -23.28
CA THR A 51 3.91 25.36 -24.06
C THR A 51 5.02 25.25 -25.09
N ASN A 52 5.93 24.29 -24.91
CA ASN A 52 6.79 23.81 -26.00
C ASN A 52 6.05 22.66 -26.69
N SER A 53 5.54 22.89 -27.91
CA SER A 53 5.07 21.82 -28.79
C SER A 53 6.26 21.23 -29.55
N PRO A 54 6.44 19.90 -29.61
CA PRO A 54 7.17 19.27 -30.70
C PRO A 54 6.16 18.87 -31.79
N LEU A 55 6.30 19.50 -32.95
CA LEU A 55 5.61 19.12 -34.17
C LEU A 55 6.27 17.86 -34.72
N SER A 56 5.44 16.86 -35.00
CA SER A 56 5.78 15.65 -35.75
C SER A 56 6.22 15.99 -37.17
N THR A 57 7.31 15.39 -37.65
CA THR A 57 7.52 15.25 -39.11
C THR A 57 8.21 13.93 -39.43
N THR A 58 7.46 13.17 -40.20
CA THR A 58 7.70 11.94 -40.95
C THR A 58 9.00 11.98 -41.76
N ASP A 59 9.75 10.88 -41.70
CA ASP A 59 10.82 10.55 -42.64
C ASP A 59 10.25 10.36 -44.06
N HIS A 60 10.71 11.17 -45.00
CA HIS A 60 10.77 10.79 -46.41
C HIS A 60 12.07 11.28 -47.02
N PHE A 61 12.99 10.33 -47.22
CA PHE A 61 14.14 10.45 -48.10
C PHE A 61 13.67 10.75 -49.53
N SER A 62 14.14 11.86 -50.11
CA SER A 62 14.36 11.95 -51.55
C SER A 62 15.49 12.93 -51.88
N ASN A 63 16.21 12.57 -52.93
CA ASN A 63 17.55 12.96 -53.31
C ASN A 63 17.68 14.39 -53.89
N SER A 64 18.93 14.86 -53.84
CA SER A 64 19.66 15.58 -54.91
C SER A 64 19.58 17.11 -55.01
N GLN A 65 20.72 17.70 -54.64
CA GLN A 65 21.50 18.71 -55.37
C GLN A 65 21.26 20.22 -55.15
N THR A 66 22.28 20.78 -54.47
CA THR A 66 23.01 22.03 -54.74
C THR A 66 22.27 23.37 -54.74
N SER A 67 22.53 24.16 -53.71
CA SER A 67 23.07 25.51 -53.91
C SER A 67 24.03 25.85 -52.77
N THR A 68 25.22 26.28 -53.15
CA THR A 68 26.36 26.68 -52.32
C THR A 68 26.10 28.01 -51.62
N LEU A 69 26.37 28.05 -50.31
CA LEU A 69 26.88 29.21 -49.59
C LEU A 69 27.82 28.70 -48.48
N ASP A 70 29.08 29.10 -48.59
CA ASP A 70 30.17 28.83 -47.65
C ASP A 70 30.00 29.58 -46.31
N CYS A 71 30.62 29.01 -45.26
CA CYS A 71 30.82 29.48 -43.88
C CYS A 71 29.62 29.33 -42.89
N GLU A 72 29.72 28.69 -41.72
CA GLU A 72 30.90 28.21 -40.97
C GLU A 72 30.68 26.84 -40.26
N PRO A 73 31.55 25.84 -40.47
CA PRO A 73 31.63 24.67 -39.57
C PRO A 73 32.05 25.07 -38.14
N ASP A 74 32.71 26.22 -37.98
CA ASP A 74 33.13 26.74 -36.67
C ASP A 74 31.94 27.20 -35.81
N GLU A 75 30.91 27.84 -36.38
CA GLU A 75 29.75 28.29 -35.61
C GLU A 75 28.94 27.11 -35.03
N ARG A 76 28.70 26.07 -35.84
CA ARG A 76 28.07 24.82 -35.36
C ARG A 76 28.96 24.07 -34.37
N ALA A 77 30.27 24.04 -34.60
CA ALA A 77 31.22 23.44 -33.65
C ALA A 77 31.26 24.20 -32.32
N ASN A 78 31.08 25.52 -32.35
CA ASN A 78 31.04 26.37 -31.16
C ASN A 78 29.74 26.17 -30.36
N ILE A 79 28.59 26.02 -31.03
CA ILE A 79 27.32 25.66 -30.37
C ILE A 79 27.42 24.28 -29.71
N LEU A 80 27.93 23.27 -30.42
CA LEU A 80 28.14 21.92 -29.86
C LEU A 80 29.12 21.92 -28.68
N LYS A 81 30.19 22.73 -28.74
CA LYS A 81 31.11 22.91 -27.61
C LYS A 81 30.41 23.54 -26.41
N ALA A 82 29.55 24.53 -26.62
CA ALA A 82 28.77 25.16 -25.57
C ALA A 82 27.78 24.18 -24.91
N ASP A 83 27.08 23.36 -25.71
CA ASP A 83 26.15 22.34 -25.20
C ASP A 83 26.88 21.23 -24.42
N ILE A 84 28.03 20.74 -24.93
CA ILE A 84 28.86 19.77 -24.21
C ILE A 84 29.36 20.34 -22.89
N MET A 85 29.70 21.63 -22.86
CA MET A 85 30.12 22.31 -21.65
C MET A 85 28.96 22.43 -20.65
N GLY A 86 27.75 22.81 -21.10
CA GLY A 86 26.55 22.87 -20.27
C GLY A 86 26.13 21.49 -19.74
N LEU A 87 26.24 20.43 -20.55
CA LEU A 87 26.02 19.05 -20.13
C LEU A 87 27.06 18.57 -19.11
N LYS A 88 28.32 18.99 -19.25
CA LYS A 88 29.38 18.70 -18.27
C LYS A 88 29.12 19.38 -16.93
N GLU A 89 28.72 20.65 -16.95
CA GLU A 89 28.33 21.37 -15.73
C GLU A 89 27.14 20.72 -15.04
N LYS A 90 26.09 20.37 -15.80
CA LYS A 90 24.92 19.68 -15.26
C LYS A 90 25.27 18.30 -14.70
N ASN A 91 26.18 17.57 -15.34
CA ASN A 91 26.71 16.30 -14.81
C ASN A 91 27.51 16.51 -13.51
N ALA A 92 28.30 17.59 -13.42
CA ALA A 92 29.04 17.92 -12.21
C ALA A 92 28.10 18.25 -11.04
N GLU A 93 27.03 19.00 -11.32
CA GLU A 93 25.98 19.34 -10.35
C GLU A 93 25.21 18.10 -9.90
N LEU A 94 24.77 17.24 -10.82
CA LEU A 94 24.11 15.98 -10.47
C LEU A 94 25.01 15.08 -9.62
N ARG A 95 26.31 14.98 -9.95
CA ARG A 95 27.29 14.24 -9.13
C ARG A 95 27.43 14.83 -7.73
N LYS A 96 27.31 16.15 -7.58
CA LYS A 96 27.31 16.81 -6.27
C LYS A 96 26.05 16.48 -5.49
N GLN A 97 24.88 16.56 -6.11
CA GLN A 97 23.60 16.21 -5.49
C GLN A 97 23.55 14.74 -5.04
N VAL A 98 24.08 13.82 -5.85
CA VAL A 98 24.20 12.40 -5.47
C VAL A 98 25.08 12.23 -4.24
N ARG A 99 26.23 12.91 -4.16
CA ARG A 99 27.10 12.86 -2.97
C ARG A 99 26.40 13.42 -1.73
N GLU A 100 25.71 14.55 -1.85
CA GLU A 100 24.96 15.13 -0.74
C GLU A 100 23.81 14.23 -0.26
N LEU A 101 23.08 13.60 -1.19
CA LEU A 101 22.04 12.63 -0.86
C LEU A 101 22.60 11.38 -0.21
N GLN A 102 23.75 10.87 -0.68
CA GLN A 102 24.44 9.75 -0.05
C GLN A 102 24.92 10.09 1.37
N GLU A 103 25.42 11.31 1.60
CA GLU A 103 25.81 11.77 2.94
C GLU A 103 24.59 11.90 3.86
N LYS A 104 23.49 12.49 3.38
CA LYS A 104 22.22 12.58 4.13
C LYS A 104 21.64 11.21 4.44
N LEU A 105 21.69 10.28 3.49
CA LEU A 105 21.26 8.89 3.70
C LEU A 105 22.13 8.23 4.78
N ARG A 106 23.46 8.36 4.70
CA ARG A 106 24.40 7.83 5.69
C ARG A 106 24.13 8.41 7.09
N LEU A 107 23.87 9.71 7.20
CA LEU A 107 23.53 10.37 8.47
C LEU A 107 22.18 9.92 9.02
N ALA A 108 21.17 9.75 8.16
CA ALA A 108 19.86 9.24 8.56
C ALA A 108 19.94 7.78 9.01
N GLU A 109 20.71 6.95 8.30
CA GLU A 109 21.01 5.57 8.67
C GLU A 109 21.76 5.52 10.00
N GLN A 110 22.82 6.32 10.18
CA GLN A 110 23.56 6.41 11.44
C GLN A 110 22.68 6.90 12.60
N GLY A 111 21.80 7.88 12.36
CA GLY A 111 20.86 8.39 13.37
C GLY A 111 19.84 7.32 13.79
N LYS A 112 19.29 6.59 12.82
CA LYS A 112 18.39 5.44 13.07
C LYS A 112 19.13 4.32 13.79
N ASP A 113 20.34 3.98 13.37
CA ASP A 113 21.19 2.97 14.01
C ASP A 113 21.57 3.36 15.43
N THR A 114 21.86 4.65 15.68
CA THR A 114 22.24 5.16 17.00
C THR A 114 21.03 5.20 17.93
N ALA A 115 19.87 5.66 17.46
CA ALA A 115 18.62 5.61 18.22
C ALA A 115 18.20 4.17 18.51
N GLN A 116 18.35 3.27 17.53
CA GLN A 116 18.09 1.85 17.70
C GLN A 116 19.10 1.21 18.68
N LYS A 117 20.40 1.52 18.59
CA LYS A 117 21.43 1.06 19.56
C LYS A 117 21.21 1.63 20.96
N GLN A 118 20.78 2.88 21.10
CA GLN A 118 20.42 3.47 22.38
C GLN A 118 19.17 2.81 22.96
N PHE A 119 18.15 2.52 22.15
CA PHE A 119 16.99 1.76 22.59
C PHE A 119 17.33 0.30 22.96
N LEU A 120 18.22 -0.35 22.19
CA LEU A 120 18.77 -1.67 22.51
C LEU A 120 19.58 -1.66 23.82
N ALA A 121 20.24 -0.55 24.15
CA ALA A 121 21.01 -0.40 25.38
C ALA A 121 20.14 -0.10 26.62
N LEU A 122 18.90 0.38 26.43
CA LEU A 122 17.97 0.75 27.51
C LEU A 122 17.12 -0.43 28.05
N GLY A 123 17.21 -1.61 27.42
CA GLY A 123 16.59 -2.84 27.92
C GLY A 123 16.78 -4.02 26.97
N ALA A 124 16.83 -5.24 27.50
CA ALA A 124 16.86 -6.44 26.69
C ALA A 124 15.60 -6.49 25.81
N GLN A 125 15.77 -6.55 24.48
CA GLN A 125 14.63 -6.72 23.58
C GLN A 125 13.95 -8.06 23.90
N PRO A 126 12.61 -8.08 24.01
CA PRO A 126 11.91 -9.31 24.30
C PRO A 126 12.06 -10.28 23.13
N LYS A 127 12.44 -11.53 23.43
CA LYS A 127 12.19 -12.64 22.51
C LYS A 127 10.70 -12.95 22.50
N ALA A 128 10.18 -13.40 21.36
CA ALA A 128 8.81 -13.92 21.32
C ALA A 128 8.73 -15.20 22.17
N GLY A 129 7.77 -15.25 23.10
CA GLY A 129 7.46 -16.46 23.85
C GLY A 129 6.89 -17.57 22.96
N PRO A 130 6.60 -18.75 23.52
CA PRO A 130 5.89 -19.83 22.83
C PRO A 130 4.58 -19.36 22.19
N PHE A 131 4.11 -20.08 21.16
CA PHE A 131 2.84 -19.79 20.47
C PHE A 131 1.69 -19.60 21.46
N GLY A 132 0.94 -18.50 21.33
CA GLY A 132 -0.24 -18.19 22.13
C GLY A 132 0.05 -17.61 23.53
N THR A 133 1.32 -17.49 23.91
CA THR A 133 1.72 -16.95 25.23
C THR A 133 2.07 -15.47 25.19
N VAL A 134 2.26 -14.92 23.98
CA VAL A 134 2.69 -13.53 23.79
C VAL A 134 1.53 -12.58 24.07
N LYS A 135 1.79 -11.57 24.89
CA LYS A 135 0.86 -10.48 25.18
C LYS A 135 1.49 -9.14 24.82
N SER A 136 0.79 -8.38 23.98
CA SER A 136 1.18 -7.05 23.55
C SER A 136 1.19 -6.10 24.74
N LEU A 137 2.22 -5.27 24.77
CA LEU A 137 2.31 -4.16 25.69
C LEU A 137 1.72 -2.93 25.00
N ARG A 138 1.41 -1.88 25.77
CA ARG A 138 1.07 -0.56 25.18
C ARG A 138 2.23 0.08 24.43
N THR A 139 3.44 -0.47 24.59
CA THR A 139 4.62 -0.15 23.81
C THR A 139 4.80 -1.19 22.72
N ASN A 140 5.41 -0.81 21.59
CA ASN A 140 5.59 -1.67 20.43
C ASN A 140 7.07 -2.10 20.29
N PRO A 141 7.64 -2.86 21.25
CA PRO A 141 9.04 -3.26 21.17
C PRO A 141 9.25 -4.20 19.99
N THR A 142 10.42 -4.07 19.37
CA THR A 142 10.85 -5.00 18.33
C THR A 142 11.26 -6.32 18.98
N VAL A 143 11.03 -7.43 18.30
CA VAL A 143 11.40 -8.76 18.77
C VAL A 143 12.90 -8.97 18.55
N ALA A 144 13.58 -9.49 19.57
CA ALA A 144 14.96 -9.96 19.40
C ALA A 144 14.97 -11.19 18.46
N PRO A 145 15.76 -11.19 17.37
CA PRO A 145 15.87 -12.33 16.47
C PRO A 145 16.23 -13.62 17.22
N ASP A 146 15.54 -14.71 16.92
CA ASP A 146 15.81 -16.02 17.52
C ASP A 146 16.01 -17.11 16.46
N GLU A 147 17.25 -17.28 16.00
CA GLU A 147 17.59 -18.23 14.92
C GLU A 147 17.28 -19.69 15.26
N SER A 148 17.19 -20.06 16.55
CA SER A 148 16.80 -21.42 16.96
C SER A 148 15.37 -21.79 16.58
N VAL A 149 14.50 -20.81 16.28
CA VAL A 149 13.12 -21.07 15.85
C VAL A 149 13.09 -21.84 14.54
N ASN A 150 13.91 -21.42 13.57
CA ASN A 150 13.99 -22.06 12.26
C ASN A 150 15.34 -21.74 11.60
N PRO A 151 16.41 -22.50 11.92
CA PRO A 151 17.76 -22.21 11.43
C PRO A 151 17.89 -22.26 9.91
N ARG A 152 17.09 -23.10 9.25
CA ARG A 152 17.07 -23.24 7.79
C ARG A 152 16.44 -22.02 7.13
N LEU A 153 15.29 -21.58 7.62
CA LEU A 153 14.66 -20.35 7.15
C LEU A 153 15.56 -19.14 7.43
N ALA A 154 16.18 -19.06 8.60
CA ALA A 154 17.09 -17.96 8.97
C ALA A 154 18.20 -17.74 7.93
N LYS A 155 18.83 -18.81 7.44
CA LYS A 155 19.85 -18.76 6.38
C LYS A 155 19.29 -18.21 5.07
N ILE A 156 18.13 -18.71 4.64
CA ILE A 156 17.47 -18.23 3.41
C ILE A 156 17.13 -16.74 3.53
N LEU A 157 16.59 -16.31 4.68
CA LEU A 157 16.23 -14.91 4.90
C LEU A 157 17.44 -13.99 4.90
N GLN A 158 18.59 -14.45 5.40
CA GLN A 158 19.85 -13.69 5.36
C GLN A 158 20.32 -13.41 3.93
N GLU A 159 20.06 -14.32 2.99
CA GLU A 159 20.44 -14.19 1.58
C GLU A 159 19.43 -13.35 0.78
N VAL A 160 18.14 -13.48 1.08
CA VAL A 160 17.06 -12.94 0.24
C VAL A 160 16.57 -11.57 0.72
N ALA A 161 16.55 -11.32 2.02
CA ALA A 161 15.92 -10.12 2.56
C ALA A 161 16.78 -8.87 2.35
N VAL A 162 16.14 -7.77 1.95
CA VAL A 162 16.78 -6.45 1.86
C VAL A 162 16.33 -5.64 3.07
N ARG A 163 17.28 -5.15 3.88
CA ARG A 163 17.00 -4.44 5.14
C ARG A 163 16.12 -5.25 6.12
N LYS A 164 16.25 -6.58 6.10
CA LYS A 164 15.37 -7.53 6.83
C LYS A 164 13.89 -7.41 6.46
N GLU A 165 13.59 -6.98 5.23
CA GLU A 165 12.25 -6.89 4.68
C GLU A 165 12.17 -7.81 3.46
N LEU A 166 11.03 -8.48 3.26
CA LEU A 166 10.79 -9.29 2.07
C LEU A 166 9.29 -9.51 1.82
N ILE A 167 8.96 -9.76 0.55
CA ILE A 167 7.65 -10.25 0.15
C ILE A 167 7.60 -11.75 0.38
N VAL A 168 6.52 -12.24 0.99
CA VAL A 168 6.29 -13.66 1.23
C VAL A 168 4.98 -14.08 0.58
N VAL A 169 5.04 -15.11 -0.25
CA VAL A 169 3.88 -15.66 -0.97
C VAL A 169 3.75 -17.14 -0.67
N LEU A 170 2.57 -17.60 -0.26
CA LEU A 170 2.30 -19.02 -0.05
C LEU A 170 1.61 -19.58 -1.30
N ALA A 171 2.12 -20.68 -1.84
CA ALA A 171 1.58 -21.26 -3.07
C ALA A 171 1.64 -22.80 -3.08
N ASN A 172 0.62 -23.39 -3.70
CA ASN A 172 0.53 -24.80 -4.08
C ASN A 172 0.26 -24.91 -5.60
N ALA A 173 0.28 -26.12 -6.13
CA ALA A 173 0.13 -26.40 -7.56
C ALA A 173 -1.16 -25.82 -8.17
N TYR A 174 -2.26 -25.74 -7.40
CA TYR A 174 -3.54 -25.21 -7.90
C TYR A 174 -3.48 -23.74 -8.32
N VAL A 175 -2.56 -22.96 -7.74
CA VAL A 175 -2.41 -21.53 -8.03
C VAL A 175 -1.17 -21.21 -8.87
N ARG A 176 -0.53 -22.24 -9.43
CA ARG A 176 0.72 -22.12 -10.19
C ARG A 176 0.65 -21.09 -11.32
N GLU A 177 -0.41 -21.08 -12.13
CA GLU A 177 -0.54 -20.13 -13.24
C GLU A 177 -0.58 -18.66 -12.77
N MET A 178 -1.23 -18.39 -11.63
CA MET A 178 -1.25 -17.05 -11.04
C MET A 178 0.12 -16.70 -10.45
N LEU A 179 0.78 -17.66 -9.79
CA LEU A 179 2.15 -17.49 -9.29
C LEU A 179 3.12 -17.19 -10.43
N GLU A 180 3.02 -17.88 -11.57
CA GLU A 180 3.85 -17.65 -12.75
C GLU A 180 3.73 -16.21 -13.27
N LEU A 181 2.50 -15.70 -13.37
CA LEU A 181 2.25 -14.31 -13.72
C LEU A 181 2.84 -13.35 -12.68
N GLN A 182 2.60 -13.60 -11.40
CA GLN A 182 3.12 -12.76 -10.32
C GLN A 182 4.66 -12.73 -10.33
N VAL A 183 5.33 -13.88 -10.43
CA VAL A 183 6.80 -13.99 -10.54
C VAL A 183 7.31 -13.20 -11.74
N SER A 184 6.61 -13.25 -12.88
CA SER A 184 6.99 -12.43 -14.04
C SER A 184 6.94 -10.93 -13.73
N THR A 185 5.96 -10.49 -12.93
CA THR A 185 5.80 -9.09 -12.55
C THR A 185 6.85 -8.65 -11.52
N ILE A 186 7.20 -9.52 -10.57
CA ILE A 186 8.30 -9.31 -9.60
C ILE A 186 9.61 -9.07 -10.34
N LYS A 187 9.93 -9.90 -11.34
CA LYS A 187 11.14 -9.76 -12.16
C LYS A 187 11.13 -8.49 -13.00
N LYS A 188 9.99 -8.14 -13.63
CA LYS A 188 9.84 -6.91 -14.42
C LYS A 188 9.95 -5.64 -13.56
N ALA A 189 9.52 -5.69 -12.29
CA ALA A 189 9.61 -4.60 -11.35
C ALA A 189 10.96 -4.53 -10.59
N ASP A 190 11.90 -5.43 -10.92
CA ASP A 190 13.23 -5.53 -10.31
C ASP A 190 13.18 -5.59 -8.76
N ILE A 191 12.28 -6.43 -8.24
CA ILE A 191 12.11 -6.60 -6.79
C ILE A 191 13.01 -7.75 -6.30
N PRO A 192 14.09 -7.46 -5.54
CA PRO A 192 15.09 -8.48 -5.19
C PRO A 192 14.70 -9.38 -4.02
N ASN A 193 13.88 -8.87 -3.10
CA ASN A 193 13.53 -9.51 -1.83
C ASN A 193 12.13 -10.14 -1.88
N TYR A 194 12.00 -11.18 -2.71
CA TYR A 194 10.78 -11.96 -2.88
C TYR A 194 11.05 -13.44 -2.58
N LEU A 195 10.21 -14.06 -1.74
CA LEU A 195 10.31 -15.46 -1.34
C LEU A 195 8.97 -16.17 -1.48
N VAL A 196 8.98 -17.31 -2.18
CA VAL A 196 7.84 -18.22 -2.22
C VAL A 196 7.97 -19.26 -1.11
N VAL A 197 6.92 -19.40 -0.30
CA VAL A 197 6.75 -20.53 0.59
C VAL A 197 5.96 -21.61 -0.14
N ALA A 198 6.67 -22.61 -0.64
CA ALA A 198 6.09 -23.73 -1.39
C ALA A 198 5.39 -24.70 -0.43
N LEU A 199 4.11 -24.98 -0.70
CA LEU A 199 3.28 -25.91 0.07
C LEU A 199 3.30 -27.34 -0.51
N ASP A 200 3.91 -27.51 -1.69
CA ASP A 200 4.17 -28.79 -2.33
C ASP A 200 5.48 -28.77 -3.14
N GLU A 201 5.89 -29.95 -3.58
CA GLU A 201 7.14 -30.16 -4.31
C GLU A 201 7.11 -29.53 -5.72
N GLU A 202 5.94 -29.50 -6.37
CA GLU A 202 5.79 -28.91 -7.70
C GLU A 202 6.13 -27.42 -7.69
N ILE A 203 5.59 -26.65 -6.73
CA ILE A 203 5.93 -25.24 -6.59
C ILE A 203 7.39 -25.05 -6.20
N ALA A 204 7.95 -25.94 -5.37
CA ALA A 204 9.36 -25.88 -5.00
C ALA A 204 10.29 -26.07 -6.21
N GLU A 205 10.00 -27.05 -7.07
CA GLU A 205 10.73 -27.31 -8.31
C GLU A 205 10.56 -26.18 -9.34
N TYR A 206 9.34 -25.67 -9.49
CA TYR A 206 9.05 -24.51 -10.32
C TYR A 206 9.92 -23.31 -9.92
N CYS A 207 9.96 -22.96 -8.63
CA CYS A 207 10.72 -21.82 -8.13
C CYS A 207 12.23 -21.99 -8.37
N LYS A 208 12.78 -23.17 -8.06
CA LYS A 208 14.19 -23.50 -8.31
C LYS A 208 14.55 -23.36 -9.80
N SER A 209 13.72 -23.92 -10.68
CA SER A 209 13.94 -23.89 -12.14
C SER A 209 13.85 -22.48 -12.73
N ASN A 210 13.17 -21.57 -12.04
CA ASN A 210 12.95 -20.19 -12.48
C ASN A 210 13.79 -19.15 -11.74
N ASN A 211 14.78 -19.56 -10.94
CA ASN A 211 15.61 -18.67 -10.11
C ASN A 211 14.76 -17.78 -9.19
N VAL A 212 13.74 -18.37 -8.55
CA VAL A 212 12.92 -17.71 -7.53
C VAL A 212 13.29 -18.29 -6.18
N SER A 213 13.61 -17.42 -5.23
CA SER A 213 13.91 -17.83 -3.85
C SER A 213 12.72 -18.59 -3.27
N VAL A 214 12.99 -19.75 -2.68
CA VAL A 214 11.94 -20.63 -2.19
C VAL A 214 12.27 -21.26 -0.84
N TYR A 215 11.25 -21.33 0.01
CA TYR A 215 11.26 -22.07 1.25
C TYR A 215 10.14 -23.12 1.24
N MET A 216 10.47 -24.37 1.50
CA MET A 216 9.49 -25.45 1.67
C MET A 216 9.73 -26.04 3.04
N ARG A 217 8.72 -26.16 3.91
CA ARG A 217 8.94 -26.71 5.25
C ARG A 217 9.46 -28.15 5.20
N ASP A 218 10.09 -28.59 6.27
CA ASP A 218 10.42 -30.01 6.40
C ASP A 218 9.11 -30.83 6.40
N PRO A 219 9.09 -32.03 5.80
CA PRO A 219 7.87 -32.80 5.66
C PRO A 219 7.19 -33.04 7.02
N ASP A 220 5.95 -32.57 7.14
CA ASP A 220 5.09 -32.78 8.29
C ASP A 220 3.73 -33.22 7.76
N LYS A 221 3.34 -34.47 7.99
CA LYS A 221 2.12 -35.05 7.42
C LYS A 221 0.86 -34.22 7.72
N GLY A 222 0.80 -33.55 8.89
CA GLY A 222 -0.32 -32.69 9.26
C GLY A 222 -0.32 -31.38 8.47
N VAL A 223 0.82 -30.71 8.41
CA VAL A 223 0.99 -29.44 7.68
C VAL A 223 0.91 -29.64 6.16
N ASP A 224 1.56 -30.69 5.65
CA ASP A 224 1.60 -31.05 4.24
C ASP A 224 0.21 -31.43 3.72
N SER A 225 -0.59 -32.15 4.52
CA SER A 225 -1.98 -32.47 4.13
C SER A 225 -2.86 -31.22 4.09
N ILE A 226 -2.67 -30.27 5.00
CA ILE A 226 -3.33 -28.96 4.96
C ILE A 226 -2.89 -28.15 3.74
N GLY A 227 -1.60 -28.12 3.42
CA GLY A 227 -1.08 -27.38 2.27
C GLY A 227 -1.56 -27.92 0.92
N ARG A 228 -1.66 -29.26 0.80
CA ARG A 228 -2.07 -29.94 -0.44
C ARG A 228 -3.58 -30.07 -0.60
N ASN A 229 -4.29 -30.40 0.47
CA ASN A 229 -5.70 -30.80 0.42
C ASN A 229 -6.60 -29.96 1.33
N GLY A 230 -6.04 -29.02 2.10
CA GLY A 230 -6.80 -28.18 3.00
C GLY A 230 -7.68 -27.20 2.25
N GLY A 231 -8.90 -27.00 2.74
CA GLY A 231 -9.72 -25.86 2.31
C GLY A 231 -9.09 -24.53 2.70
N ASN A 232 -9.57 -23.43 2.11
CA ASN A 232 -9.04 -22.07 2.31
C ASN A 232 -8.81 -21.71 3.79
N HIS A 233 -9.67 -22.17 4.71
CA HIS A 233 -9.55 -21.93 6.15
C HIS A 233 -8.30 -22.57 6.77
N ALA A 234 -8.02 -23.83 6.44
CA ALA A 234 -6.89 -24.56 7.00
C ALA A 234 -5.56 -24.01 6.46
N VAL A 235 -5.50 -23.70 5.16
CA VAL A 235 -4.36 -23.02 4.53
C VAL A 235 -4.14 -21.63 5.14
N SER A 236 -5.21 -20.92 5.46
CA SER A 236 -5.13 -19.61 6.14
C SER A 236 -4.57 -19.72 7.56
N GLY A 237 -4.94 -20.74 8.35
CA GLY A 237 -4.32 -20.96 9.67
C GLY A 237 -2.81 -21.23 9.57
N LEU A 238 -2.40 -22.00 8.56
CA LEU A 238 -0.99 -22.27 8.26
C LEU A 238 -0.23 -20.98 7.87
N LYS A 239 -0.86 -20.11 7.06
CA LYS A 239 -0.33 -18.80 6.66
C LYS A 239 0.17 -17.99 7.85
N PHE A 240 -0.68 -17.76 8.87
CA PHE A 240 -0.30 -16.94 10.02
C PHE A 240 0.77 -17.61 10.90
N ARG A 241 0.77 -18.94 11.02
CA ARG A 241 1.85 -19.66 11.73
C ARG A 241 3.19 -19.53 11.03
N ILE A 242 3.22 -19.62 9.70
CA ILE A 242 4.45 -19.42 8.93
C ILE A 242 4.94 -17.98 9.10
N LEU A 243 4.08 -16.98 8.93
CA LEU A 243 4.45 -15.57 9.11
C LEU A 243 5.05 -15.30 10.50
N ARG A 244 4.56 -15.98 11.54
CA ARG A 244 5.07 -15.84 12.90
C ARG A 244 6.55 -16.19 12.97
N GLU A 245 6.98 -17.27 12.32
CA GLU A 245 8.39 -17.70 12.32
C GLU A 245 9.31 -16.62 11.72
N PHE A 246 8.87 -15.95 10.65
CA PHE A 246 9.63 -14.84 10.03
C PHE A 246 9.79 -13.66 11.00
N LEU A 247 8.71 -13.30 11.70
CA LEU A 247 8.75 -12.21 12.68
C LEU A 247 9.62 -12.57 13.89
N GLN A 248 9.62 -13.83 14.34
CA GLN A 248 10.51 -14.30 15.42
C GLN A 248 11.99 -14.29 15.02
N LEU A 249 12.29 -14.50 13.73
CA LEU A 249 13.62 -14.33 13.17
C LEU A 249 14.01 -12.85 12.99
N GLY A 250 13.11 -11.91 13.31
CA GLY A 250 13.35 -10.47 13.26
C GLY A 250 13.25 -9.86 11.86
N TYR A 251 12.52 -10.51 10.96
CA TYR A 251 12.27 -10.01 9.60
C TYR A 251 10.87 -9.40 9.50
N SER A 252 10.75 -8.27 8.81
CA SER A 252 9.46 -7.69 8.45
C SER A 252 8.94 -8.35 7.17
N VAL A 253 7.67 -8.69 7.14
CA VAL A 253 7.08 -9.44 6.03
C VAL A 253 5.99 -8.62 5.36
N LEU A 254 6.10 -8.44 4.05
CA LEU A 254 4.98 -8.07 3.20
C LEU A 254 4.32 -9.35 2.69
N LEU A 255 3.24 -9.79 3.33
CA LEU A 255 2.44 -10.91 2.82
C LEU A 255 1.80 -10.49 1.50
N SER A 256 1.82 -11.38 0.51
CA SER A 256 1.05 -11.25 -0.72
C SER A 256 0.38 -12.58 -1.08
N ASP A 257 -0.91 -12.52 -1.37
CA ASP A 257 -1.59 -13.59 -2.10
C ASP A 257 -1.06 -13.64 -3.54
N VAL A 258 -1.30 -14.77 -4.21
CA VAL A 258 -0.82 -15.08 -5.56
C VAL A 258 -1.52 -14.30 -6.67
N ASP A 259 -2.71 -13.75 -6.40
CA ASP A 259 -3.55 -13.01 -7.35
C ASP A 259 -3.30 -11.49 -7.32
N ILE A 260 -2.04 -11.13 -7.07
CA ILE A 260 -1.56 -9.75 -6.99
C ILE A 260 -0.52 -9.51 -8.08
N ILE A 261 -0.69 -8.42 -8.83
CA ILE A 261 0.25 -7.95 -9.85
C ILE A 261 1.11 -6.82 -9.28
N PHE A 262 2.42 -6.95 -9.39
CA PHE A 262 3.39 -5.92 -8.97
C PHE A 262 3.83 -5.09 -10.17
N LEU A 263 3.56 -3.78 -10.12
CA LEU A 263 3.93 -2.85 -11.19
C LEU A 263 5.12 -1.96 -10.81
N GLN A 264 5.38 -1.81 -9.52
CA GLN A 264 6.49 -1.07 -8.92
C GLN A 264 6.97 -1.82 -7.66
N ASN A 265 8.16 -1.47 -7.18
CA ASN A 265 8.70 -2.03 -5.94
C ASN A 265 7.90 -1.51 -4.72
N PRO A 266 7.14 -2.34 -3.99
CA PRO A 266 6.29 -1.86 -2.92
C PRO A 266 7.06 -1.28 -1.73
N PHE A 267 8.32 -1.69 -1.53
CA PHE A 267 9.13 -1.22 -0.42
C PHE A 267 9.45 0.28 -0.51
N ASP A 268 9.35 0.90 -1.68
CA ASP A 268 9.55 2.34 -1.84
C ASP A 268 8.30 3.15 -1.44
N HIS A 269 7.18 2.48 -1.20
CA HIS A 269 5.87 3.09 -0.91
C HIS A 269 5.32 2.76 0.49
N LEU A 270 6.02 1.93 1.28
CA LEU A 270 5.64 1.60 2.66
C LEU A 270 6.13 2.64 3.67
N TYR A 271 5.29 3.01 4.63
CA TYR A 271 5.64 3.97 5.69
C TYR A 271 6.41 3.31 6.85
N ARG A 272 6.11 2.04 7.15
CA ARG A 272 6.79 1.27 8.22
C ARG A 272 6.67 1.89 9.61
N ASP A 273 5.68 2.72 9.86
CA ASP A 273 5.49 3.41 11.14
C ASP A 273 4.48 2.72 12.07
N SER A 274 3.87 1.64 11.60
CA SER A 274 2.86 0.86 12.31
C SER A 274 3.27 -0.61 12.38
N ASP A 275 2.77 -1.34 13.37
CA ASP A 275 2.96 -2.79 13.50
C ASP A 275 2.39 -3.51 12.27
N VAL A 276 1.22 -3.05 11.82
CA VAL A 276 0.53 -3.53 10.63
C VAL A 276 0.27 -2.37 9.67
N GLU A 277 0.77 -2.46 8.44
CA GLU A 277 0.38 -1.57 7.35
C GLU A 277 -0.35 -2.43 6.30
N SER A 278 -1.63 -2.16 6.04
CA SER A 278 -2.48 -3.09 5.29
C SER A 278 -3.28 -2.40 4.19
N MET A 279 -3.49 -3.16 3.11
CA MET A 279 -4.40 -2.80 2.04
C MET A 279 -5.85 -2.81 2.53
N THR A 280 -6.64 -1.83 2.10
CA THR A 280 -8.07 -1.73 2.41
C THR A 280 -8.93 -2.38 1.33
N ASP A 281 -10.02 -3.02 1.76
CA ASP A 281 -11.11 -3.41 0.86
C ASP A 281 -12.03 -2.22 0.49
N GLY A 282 -11.82 -1.06 1.14
CA GLY A 282 -12.43 0.21 0.75
C GLY A 282 -12.09 0.62 -0.69
N HIS A 283 -12.93 1.43 -1.31
CA HIS A 283 -12.84 1.77 -2.74
C HIS A 283 -12.95 3.28 -3.04
N ASN A 284 -12.89 4.10 -1.99
CA ASN A 284 -12.81 5.56 -2.03
C ASN A 284 -12.27 6.07 -0.67
N ASN A 285 -11.96 7.36 -0.55
CA ASN A 285 -11.44 7.94 0.70
C ASN A 285 -12.28 7.60 1.94
N MET A 286 -13.60 7.70 1.87
CA MET A 286 -14.47 7.43 3.03
C MET A 286 -14.41 5.97 3.47
N THR A 287 -14.51 5.03 2.53
CA THR A 287 -14.51 3.60 2.84
C THR A 287 -13.12 3.09 3.21
N ALA A 288 -12.08 3.60 2.56
CA ALA A 288 -10.68 3.27 2.81
C ALA A 288 -10.22 3.75 4.19
N TYR A 289 -10.49 5.00 4.55
CA TYR A 289 -9.91 5.67 5.73
C TYR A 289 -10.90 5.85 6.88
N GLY A 290 -12.15 5.42 6.69
CA GLY A 290 -13.22 5.48 7.67
C GLY A 290 -14.02 6.78 7.64
N TYR A 291 -15.24 6.70 8.17
CA TYR A 291 -16.17 7.82 8.25
C TYR A 291 -17.11 7.70 9.45
N ASN A 292 -17.62 8.85 9.90
CA ASN A 292 -18.69 8.93 10.89
C ASN A 292 -20.02 8.51 10.25
N ASP A 293 -20.65 7.48 10.80
CA ASP A 293 -21.95 6.97 10.38
C ASP A 293 -22.96 7.15 11.51
N VAL A 294 -24.22 7.42 11.18
CA VAL A 294 -25.25 7.73 12.18
C VAL A 294 -26.25 6.60 12.25
N PHE A 295 -26.29 5.92 13.39
CA PHE A 295 -27.35 4.98 13.71
C PHE A 295 -28.62 5.75 14.10
N ASP A 296 -29.73 5.41 13.47
CA ASP A 296 -31.03 6.07 13.64
C ASP A 296 -32.01 5.16 14.38
N GLU A 297 -32.34 5.54 15.63
CA GLU A 297 -33.33 4.85 16.46
C GLU A 297 -34.51 5.77 16.82
N LEU A 298 -35.54 5.73 15.99
CA LEU A 298 -36.76 6.57 16.09
C LEU A 298 -37.37 6.65 17.50
N ALA A 299 -37.40 5.53 18.23
CA ALA A 299 -38.03 5.43 19.55
C ALA A 299 -37.34 6.29 20.63
N MET A 300 -36.08 6.69 20.41
CA MET A 300 -35.26 7.40 21.40
C MET A 300 -35.47 8.92 21.42
N GLY A 301 -36.33 9.47 20.56
CA GLY A 301 -36.69 10.88 20.56
C GLY A 301 -35.47 11.80 20.38
N TRP A 302 -35.09 12.55 21.42
CA TRP A 302 -33.91 13.41 21.39
C TRP A 302 -32.59 12.64 21.18
N ALA A 303 -32.50 11.41 21.69
CA ALA A 303 -31.31 10.57 21.57
C ALA A 303 -31.32 9.65 20.32
N ARG A 304 -32.18 9.96 19.33
CA ARG A 304 -32.38 9.17 18.10
C ARG A 304 -31.12 8.94 17.27
N TYR A 305 -30.20 9.90 17.26
CA TYR A 305 -29.01 9.86 16.41
C TYR A 305 -27.76 9.53 17.25
N ALA A 306 -27.27 8.30 17.08
CA ALA A 306 -26.03 7.85 17.71
C ALA A 306 -24.90 7.80 16.68
N HIS A 307 -23.80 8.48 16.98
CA HIS A 307 -22.62 8.45 16.12
C HIS A 307 -21.88 7.12 16.26
N THR A 308 -21.53 6.53 15.13
CA THR A 308 -20.74 5.32 14.99
C THR A 308 -19.54 5.59 14.07
N MET A 309 -18.48 4.82 14.19
CA MET A 309 -17.34 4.90 13.27
C MET A 309 -17.36 3.66 12.38
N ARG A 310 -17.29 3.87 11.06
CA ARG A 310 -17.21 2.78 10.08
C ARG A 310 -15.92 2.88 9.29
N ILE A 311 -15.20 1.77 9.23
CA ILE A 311 -14.05 1.57 8.35
C ILE A 311 -14.23 0.24 7.63
N TRP A 312 -13.90 0.18 6.34
CA TRP A 312 -13.91 -1.10 5.64
C TRP A 312 -12.75 -1.95 6.11
N VAL A 313 -12.98 -3.25 6.15
CA VAL A 313 -12.00 -4.20 6.61
C VAL A 313 -10.69 -4.10 5.82
N TYR A 314 -9.60 -4.40 6.50
CA TYR A 314 -8.32 -4.66 5.88
C TYR A 314 -8.32 -6.01 5.18
N ASN A 315 -7.64 -6.06 4.05
CA ASN A 315 -7.51 -7.26 3.26
C ASN A 315 -6.47 -8.22 3.91
N SER A 316 -6.81 -9.49 4.07
CA SER A 316 -5.90 -10.50 4.66
C SER A 316 -4.95 -11.18 3.66
N GLY A 317 -4.95 -10.71 2.41
CA GLY A 317 -4.09 -11.16 1.31
C GLY A 317 -2.98 -10.18 0.94
N PHE A 318 -2.96 -8.95 1.47
CA PHE A 318 -1.84 -8.02 1.28
C PHE A 318 -1.64 -7.08 2.47
N PHE A 319 -0.61 -7.34 3.27
CA PHE A 319 -0.26 -6.50 4.42
C PHE A 319 1.22 -6.65 4.81
N PHE A 320 1.79 -5.57 5.34
CA PHE A 320 3.13 -5.50 5.89
C PHE A 320 3.08 -5.63 7.41
N LEU A 321 3.88 -6.55 7.96
CA LEU A 321 4.08 -6.73 9.40
C LEU A 321 5.51 -6.39 9.78
N ARG A 322 5.65 -5.57 10.82
CA ARG A 322 6.94 -5.40 11.51
C ARG A 322 7.12 -6.52 12.55
N PRO A 323 8.36 -6.96 12.83
CA PRO A 323 8.64 -7.96 13.85
C PRO A 323 8.55 -7.35 15.25
N THR A 324 7.34 -7.00 15.68
CA THR A 324 7.05 -6.44 17.00
C THR A 324 6.21 -7.42 17.83
N ILE A 325 6.20 -7.23 19.14
CA ILE A 325 5.39 -8.07 20.04
C ILE A 325 3.89 -8.01 19.68
N PRO A 326 3.28 -6.85 19.37
CA PRO A 326 1.90 -6.80 18.89
C PRO A 326 1.66 -7.58 17.59
N SER A 327 2.57 -7.52 16.62
CA SER A 327 2.44 -8.31 15.39
C SER A 327 2.51 -9.82 15.64
N ILE A 328 3.38 -10.28 16.55
CA ILE A 328 3.43 -11.69 16.95
C ILE A 328 2.12 -12.11 17.63
N GLU A 329 1.60 -11.31 18.57
CA GLU A 329 0.35 -11.64 19.23
C GLU A 329 -0.83 -11.67 18.25
N LEU A 330 -0.88 -10.74 17.29
CA LEU A 330 -1.90 -10.77 16.22
C LEU A 330 -1.90 -12.12 15.50
N LEU A 331 -0.72 -12.57 15.06
CA LEU A 331 -0.58 -13.85 14.36
C LEU A 331 -0.99 -15.03 15.24
N ASP A 332 -0.63 -15.00 16.53
CA ASP A 332 -1.01 -16.03 17.50
C ASP A 332 -2.54 -16.10 17.68
N ARG A 333 -3.19 -14.96 17.89
CA ARG A 333 -4.65 -14.88 18.08
C ARG A 333 -5.41 -15.33 16.83
N VAL A 334 -5.00 -14.86 15.65
CA VAL A 334 -5.66 -15.22 14.39
C VAL A 334 -5.49 -16.71 14.09
N ALA A 335 -4.27 -17.24 14.22
CA ALA A 335 -4.00 -18.66 13.98
C ALA A 335 -4.74 -19.56 14.99
N ASP A 336 -4.81 -19.18 16.27
CA ASP A 336 -5.53 -19.94 17.30
C ASP A 336 -7.05 -19.98 17.03
N ARG A 337 -7.65 -18.83 16.68
CA ARG A 337 -9.08 -18.76 16.36
C ARG A 337 -9.44 -19.56 15.11
N LEU A 338 -8.64 -19.44 14.05
CA LEU A 338 -8.84 -20.22 12.82
C LEU A 338 -8.66 -21.72 13.02
N ALA A 339 -7.80 -22.14 13.96
CA ALA A 339 -7.62 -23.55 14.28
C ALA A 339 -8.79 -24.14 15.08
N LYS A 340 -9.49 -23.32 15.88
CA LYS A 340 -10.59 -23.75 16.76
C LYS A 340 -11.97 -23.60 16.13
N GLN A 341 -12.11 -22.73 15.13
CA GLN A 341 -13.41 -22.29 14.61
C GLN A 341 -13.39 -22.26 13.08
N ASN A 342 -14.50 -22.62 12.44
CA ASN A 342 -14.63 -22.51 10.98
C ASN A 342 -14.98 -21.07 10.57
N LEU A 343 -14.00 -20.17 10.70
CA LEU A 343 -14.14 -18.74 10.43
C LEU A 343 -13.36 -18.29 9.20
N TRP A 344 -13.82 -17.20 8.58
CA TRP A 344 -13.10 -16.56 7.48
C TRP A 344 -11.89 -15.78 8.03
N ASP A 345 -10.72 -15.95 7.41
CA ASP A 345 -9.45 -15.37 7.87
C ASP A 345 -9.47 -13.85 7.87
N GLN A 346 -10.04 -13.22 6.85
CA GLN A 346 -10.19 -11.78 6.80
C GLN A 346 -11.05 -11.24 7.94
N ALA A 347 -12.14 -11.95 8.29
CA ALA A 347 -12.99 -11.56 9.41
C ALA A 347 -12.20 -11.62 10.73
N VAL A 348 -11.56 -12.77 11.01
CA VAL A 348 -10.78 -12.97 12.25
C VAL A 348 -9.64 -11.96 12.36
N PHE A 349 -8.90 -11.72 11.28
CA PHE A 349 -7.81 -10.75 11.23
C PHE A 349 -8.27 -9.35 11.61
N ASN A 350 -9.42 -8.92 11.08
CA ASN A 350 -9.97 -7.60 11.39
C ASN A 350 -10.59 -7.55 12.79
N GLU A 351 -11.29 -8.58 13.24
CA GLU A 351 -11.84 -8.63 14.59
C GLU A 351 -10.74 -8.51 15.64
N GLU A 352 -9.65 -9.28 15.51
CA GLU A 352 -8.52 -9.19 16.44
C GLU A 352 -7.82 -7.83 16.39
N LEU A 353 -7.74 -7.20 15.21
CA LEU A 353 -7.20 -5.86 15.10
C LEU A 353 -8.12 -4.81 15.73
N PHE A 354 -9.43 -4.85 15.48
CA PHE A 354 -10.34 -3.73 15.71
C PHE A 354 -11.19 -3.84 16.99
N PHE A 355 -11.37 -5.03 17.57
CA PHE A 355 -12.17 -5.15 18.78
C PHE A 355 -11.53 -4.40 19.95
N PRO A 356 -12.29 -3.51 20.63
CA PRO A 356 -11.79 -2.81 21.80
C PRO A 356 -11.70 -3.78 22.99
N SER A 357 -10.84 -3.47 23.95
CA SER A 357 -10.88 -4.16 25.24
C SER A 357 -12.26 -3.97 25.89
N HIS A 358 -12.82 -5.05 26.40
CA HIS A 358 -14.11 -5.09 27.08
C HIS A 358 -14.06 -6.11 28.22
N PRO A 359 -15.10 -6.26 29.07
CA PRO A 359 -15.07 -7.27 30.13
C PRO A 359 -14.68 -8.63 29.56
N GLU A 360 -13.71 -9.28 30.21
CA GLU A 360 -13.18 -10.61 29.86
C GLU A 360 -12.39 -10.70 28.54
N TYR A 361 -12.15 -9.57 27.84
CA TYR A 361 -11.34 -9.53 26.62
C TYR A 361 -10.37 -8.35 26.62
N GLU A 362 -9.07 -8.66 26.52
CA GLU A 362 -8.04 -7.66 26.28
C GLU A 362 -7.80 -7.53 24.78
N GLY A 363 -8.18 -6.38 24.22
CA GLY A 363 -7.97 -6.05 22.81
C GLY A 363 -6.48 -5.96 22.46
N LEU A 364 -6.15 -6.21 21.21
CA LEU A 364 -4.78 -6.17 20.72
C LEU A 364 -4.22 -4.74 20.72
N HIS A 365 -3.02 -4.55 21.27
CA HIS A 365 -2.33 -3.26 21.26
C HIS A 365 -1.42 -3.09 20.03
N ALA A 366 -1.97 -3.32 18.83
CA ALA A 366 -1.26 -3.11 17.57
C ALA A 366 -1.60 -1.75 16.95
N SER A 367 -0.56 -1.00 16.59
CA SER A 367 -0.67 0.17 15.73
C SER A 367 -0.92 -0.26 14.28
N ARG A 368 -1.70 0.53 13.55
CA ARG A 368 -2.17 0.18 12.22
C ARG A 368 -2.13 1.36 11.25
N ARG A 369 -1.78 1.09 9.99
CA ARG A 369 -1.86 2.04 8.88
C ARG A 369 -2.62 1.45 7.70
N THR A 370 -3.48 2.25 7.10
CA THR A 370 -4.09 1.93 5.81
C THR A 370 -3.17 2.38 4.68
N MET A 371 -2.87 1.48 3.75
CA MET A 371 -2.17 1.81 2.51
C MET A 371 -3.03 2.72 1.62
N ASP A 372 -2.38 3.55 0.80
CA ASP A 372 -3.10 4.40 -0.16
C ASP A 372 -3.85 3.52 -1.19
N PHE A 373 -5.17 3.64 -1.25
CA PHE A 373 -6.02 2.72 -2.03
C PHE A 373 -5.88 2.87 -3.55
N TYR A 374 -5.28 3.96 -4.04
CA TYR A 374 -4.91 4.08 -5.45
C TYR A 374 -3.58 3.39 -5.73
N SER A 375 -2.59 3.54 -4.86
CA SER A 375 -1.27 2.92 -4.98
C SER A 375 -1.33 1.41 -4.77
N PHE A 376 -2.09 0.96 -3.76
CA PHE A 376 -2.30 -0.44 -3.41
C PHE A 376 -3.73 -0.84 -3.72
N MET A 377 -3.99 -1.03 -5.02
CA MET A 377 -5.33 -0.99 -5.59
C MET A 377 -6.03 -2.35 -5.55
N ASN A 378 -7.25 -2.40 -5.04
CA ASN A 378 -8.10 -3.59 -5.22
C ASN A 378 -8.79 -3.56 -6.59
N SER A 379 -9.14 -4.73 -7.11
CA SER A 379 -9.76 -4.85 -8.43
C SER A 379 -11.10 -4.10 -8.55
N LYS A 380 -11.84 -3.93 -7.46
CA LYS A 380 -13.06 -3.10 -7.48
C LYS A 380 -12.74 -1.64 -7.80
N VAL A 381 -11.69 -1.06 -7.21
CA VAL A 381 -11.21 0.30 -7.54
C VAL A 381 -10.80 0.38 -9.01
N LEU A 382 -10.06 -0.62 -9.51
CA LEU A 382 -9.63 -0.64 -10.92
C LEU A 382 -10.82 -0.66 -11.88
N PHE A 383 -11.66 -1.68 -11.77
CA PHE A 383 -12.69 -1.98 -12.76
C PHE A 383 -13.92 -1.06 -12.64
N LYS A 384 -14.29 -0.61 -11.44
CA LYS A 384 -15.43 0.30 -11.28
C LYS A 384 -15.10 1.77 -11.47
N THR A 385 -13.86 2.17 -11.16
CA THR A 385 -13.50 3.60 -11.05
C THR A 385 -12.34 3.96 -11.96
N VAL A 386 -11.14 3.43 -11.71
CA VAL A 386 -9.89 3.95 -12.30
C VAL A 386 -9.87 3.80 -13.82
N ARG A 387 -10.25 2.64 -14.37
CA ARG A 387 -10.23 2.43 -15.83
C ARG A 387 -11.16 3.37 -16.60
N LYS A 388 -12.21 3.88 -15.95
CA LYS A 388 -13.25 4.72 -16.55
C LYS A 388 -12.95 6.21 -16.50
N ASP A 389 -12.03 6.62 -15.63
CA ASP A 389 -11.65 8.01 -15.47
C ASP A 389 -10.43 8.33 -16.36
N ALA A 390 -10.55 9.38 -17.17
CA ALA A 390 -9.55 9.74 -18.17
C ALA A 390 -8.18 10.15 -17.58
N ASN A 391 -8.15 10.61 -16.33
CA ASN A 391 -6.95 10.98 -15.63
C ASN A 391 -6.40 9.82 -14.80
N LEU A 392 -7.27 9.14 -14.04
CA LEU A 392 -6.85 8.04 -13.17
C LEU A 392 -6.33 6.85 -13.97
N LYS A 393 -6.87 6.55 -15.16
CA LYS A 393 -6.39 5.42 -15.97
C LYS A 393 -4.92 5.55 -16.41
N LYS A 394 -4.36 6.76 -16.38
CA LYS A 394 -2.94 7.02 -16.67
C LYS A 394 -2.03 6.75 -15.47
N PHE A 395 -2.61 6.65 -14.27
CA PHE A 395 -1.86 6.39 -13.05
C PHE A 395 -1.41 4.94 -13.02
N LYS A 396 -0.10 4.72 -12.83
CA LYS A 396 0.46 3.39 -12.62
C LYS A 396 0.46 3.10 -11.11
N PRO A 397 -0.35 2.16 -10.60
CA PRO A 397 -0.30 1.79 -9.19
C PRO A 397 0.95 1.00 -8.84
N VAL A 398 1.18 0.77 -7.55
CA VAL A 398 2.27 -0.07 -7.03
C VAL A 398 1.91 -1.54 -7.23
N ILE A 399 0.71 -1.92 -6.77
CA ILE A 399 0.14 -3.25 -6.96
C ILE A 399 -1.32 -3.17 -7.36
N ILE A 400 -1.82 -4.24 -7.96
CA ILE A 400 -3.25 -4.48 -8.16
C ILE A 400 -3.61 -5.87 -7.63
N HIS A 401 -4.55 -5.94 -6.70
CA HIS A 401 -5.05 -7.20 -6.13
C HIS A 401 -6.41 -7.58 -6.76
N ILE A 402 -6.50 -8.77 -7.36
CA ILE A 402 -7.73 -9.29 -7.99
C ILE A 402 -8.64 -10.00 -6.97
N ASN A 403 -8.90 -9.35 -5.84
CA ASN A 403 -9.69 -9.91 -4.72
C ASN A 403 -11.21 -9.87 -4.89
N TYR A 404 -11.77 -8.93 -5.67
CA TYR A 404 -13.22 -8.73 -5.80
C TYR A 404 -13.87 -9.48 -6.97
N HIS A 405 -13.08 -10.18 -7.79
CA HIS A 405 -13.55 -10.82 -9.01
C HIS A 405 -13.16 -12.30 -9.03
N PRO A 406 -14.07 -13.22 -9.40
CA PRO A 406 -13.79 -14.65 -9.39
C PRO A 406 -12.87 -15.08 -10.55
N ASP A 407 -12.93 -14.38 -11.68
CA ASP A 407 -12.11 -14.59 -12.88
C ASP A 407 -10.72 -13.95 -12.73
N LYS A 408 -10.01 -14.36 -11.68
CA LYS A 408 -8.72 -13.78 -11.25
C LYS A 408 -7.68 -13.82 -12.36
N LEU A 409 -7.42 -15.00 -12.90
CA LEU A 409 -6.34 -15.24 -13.86
C LEU A 409 -6.52 -14.45 -15.18
N PRO A 410 -7.69 -14.45 -15.86
CA PRO A 410 -7.91 -13.59 -17.02
C PRO A 410 -7.70 -12.10 -16.74
N ARG A 411 -8.19 -11.60 -15.59
CA ARG A 411 -8.02 -10.19 -15.21
C ARG A 411 -6.58 -9.84 -14.89
N MET A 412 -5.82 -10.73 -14.25
CA MET A 412 -4.38 -10.56 -14.05
C MET A 412 -3.64 -10.40 -15.38
N LYS A 413 -3.95 -11.24 -16.38
CA LYS A 413 -3.37 -11.14 -17.73
C LYS A 413 -3.72 -9.80 -18.38
N ALA A 414 -4.99 -9.39 -18.31
CA ALA A 414 -5.43 -8.10 -18.86
C ALA A 414 -4.80 -6.88 -18.18
N VAL A 415 -4.58 -6.95 -16.87
CA VAL A 415 -3.85 -5.91 -16.11
C VAL A 415 -2.40 -5.80 -16.60
N LEU A 416 -1.75 -6.94 -16.85
CA LEU A 416 -0.40 -6.95 -17.41
C LEU A 416 -0.38 -6.34 -18.83
N GLU A 417 -1.29 -6.77 -19.69
CA GLU A 417 -1.43 -6.22 -21.05
C GLU A 417 -1.63 -4.69 -21.03
N TYR A 418 -2.44 -4.20 -20.08
CA TYR A 418 -2.73 -2.76 -19.94
C TYR A 418 -1.52 -1.96 -19.45
N TYR A 419 -0.97 -2.32 -18.29
CA TYR A 419 0.05 -1.50 -17.61
C TYR A 419 1.48 -1.77 -18.03
N VAL A 420 1.75 -2.95 -18.60
CA VAL A 420 3.10 -3.37 -19.00
C VAL A 420 3.24 -3.39 -20.51
N ASP A 421 2.27 -3.95 -21.23
CA ASP A 421 2.36 -4.08 -22.69
C ASP A 421 1.74 -2.88 -23.43
N GLY A 422 1.06 -1.98 -22.71
CA GLY A 422 0.52 -0.71 -23.24
C GLY A 422 -0.81 -0.85 -23.99
N LYS A 423 -1.45 -2.01 -23.96
CA LYS A 423 -2.71 -2.30 -24.66
C LYS A 423 -3.89 -1.62 -23.95
N GLN A 424 -4.28 -0.46 -24.46
CA GLN A 424 -5.25 0.45 -23.80
C GLN A 424 -6.67 -0.10 -23.66
N ASP A 425 -7.05 -1.07 -24.48
CA ASP A 425 -8.37 -1.72 -24.49
C ASP A 425 -8.39 -3.06 -23.73
N ALA A 426 -7.26 -3.49 -23.15
CA ALA A 426 -7.15 -4.80 -22.51
C ALA A 426 -8.14 -5.02 -21.35
N LEU A 427 -8.54 -3.93 -20.68
CA LEU A 427 -9.49 -4.00 -19.56
C LEU A 427 -10.96 -3.87 -19.99
N ASP A 428 -11.27 -3.50 -21.24
CA ASP A 428 -12.60 -3.02 -21.63
C ASP A 428 -13.65 -4.14 -21.71
N SER A 429 -13.23 -5.35 -22.06
CA SER A 429 -14.13 -6.51 -22.19
C SER A 429 -14.67 -7.01 -20.86
N PHE A 430 -14.05 -6.64 -19.74
CA PHE A 430 -14.43 -7.14 -18.43
C PHE A 430 -15.62 -6.37 -17.83
N PRO A 431 -16.62 -7.05 -17.25
CA PRO A 431 -17.66 -6.37 -16.48
C PRO A 431 -17.08 -5.72 -15.21
N ASP A 432 -17.81 -4.73 -14.69
CA ASP A 432 -17.50 -4.03 -13.43
C ASP A 432 -17.51 -4.93 -12.19
N GLY A 433 -18.25 -6.02 -12.25
CA GLY A 433 -18.38 -7.04 -11.22
C GLY A 433 -18.44 -8.42 -11.85
N SER A 434 -19.04 -9.38 -11.16
CA SER A 434 -19.09 -10.80 -11.57
C SER A 434 -20.43 -11.23 -12.20
N GLN A 435 -21.24 -10.29 -12.70
CA GLN A 435 -22.56 -10.56 -13.32
C GLN A 435 -22.50 -10.42 -14.84
#